data_AF-A0A958SX60-F1
#
_entry.id   AF-A0A958SX60-F1
#
_cell.length_a   1.000
_cell.length_b   1.000
_cell.length_c   1.000
_cell.angle_alpha   90.00
_cell.angle_beta   90.00
_cell.angle_gamma   90.00
#
_symmetry.space_group_name_H-M   'P 1'
#
loop_
_entity.id
_entity.type
_entity.pdbx_description
1 polymer ?
#
loop_
_entity_poly.entity_id
_entity_poly.type
_entity_poly.pdbx_seq_one_letter_code
_entity_poly.pdbx_strand_id
1 'polypeptide(L)' 'MVTHKIFTSVSQLPKDWEALSKGDVFLQSSYLKVLETACPQTFCCYFVGVFNNDELVGIALLQRVE' A
#
# COMPACT_ATOMS: atom_id res chain seq x y z
N MET A 1 -15.92 7.67 11.11
CA MET A 1 -16.34 6.43 10.41
C MET A 1 -15.09 5.83 9.79
N VAL A 2 -14.83 4.54 9.99
CA VAL A 2 -13.64 3.89 9.41
C VAL A 2 -13.97 3.39 8.02
N THR A 3 -13.17 3.79 7.03
CA THR A 3 -13.27 3.34 5.64
C THR A 3 -11.94 2.74 5.20
N HIS A 4 -11.96 1.95 4.13
CA HIS A 4 -10.76 1.39 3.53
C HIS A 4 -10.78 1.61 2.03
N LYS A 5 -9.60 1.78 1.44
CA LYS A 5 -9.41 1.91 0.00
C LYS A 5 -8.30 1.00 -0.45
N ILE A 6 -8.55 0.25 -1.53
CA ILE A 6 -7.56 -0.59 -2.18
C ILE A 6 -6.98 0.18 -3.36
N PHE A 7 -5.66 0.18 -3.46
CA PHE A 7 -4.87 0.72 -4.55
C PHE A 7 -4.21 -0.45 -5.28
N THR A 8 -4.27 -0.44 -6.61
CA THR A 8 -3.67 -1.47 -7.44
C THR A 8 -2.29 -1.08 -7.97
N SER A 9 -1.87 0.16 -7.69
CA SER A 9 -0.53 0.62 -8.05
C SER A 9 0.05 1.56 -7.00
N VAL A 10 1.37 1.50 -6.82
CA VAL A 10 2.12 2.39 -5.92
C VAL A 10 1.97 3.86 -6.35
N SER A 11 1.75 4.12 -7.63
CA SER A 11 1.49 5.46 -8.17
C SER A 11 0.22 6.12 -7.64
N GLN A 12 -0.71 5.34 -7.06
CA GLN A 12 -1.99 5.83 -6.55
C GLN A 12 -1.97 6.10 -5.04
N LEU A 13 -0.85 5.81 -4.35
CA LEU A 13 -0.76 5.96 -2.90
C LEU A 13 -0.85 7.44 -2.50
N PRO A 14 -1.55 7.76 -1.40
CA PRO A 14 -1.62 9.13 -0.88
C PRO A 14 -0.26 9.60 -0.37
N LYS A 15 -0.05 10.93 -0.34
CA LYS A 15 1.22 11.53 0.13
C LYS A 15 1.58 11.12 1.57
N ASP A 16 0.56 10.95 2.41
CA ASP A 16 0.73 10.66 3.84
C ASP A 16 1.13 9.20 4.11
N TRP A 17 1.19 8.36 3.07
CA TRP A 17 1.64 6.97 3.15
C TRP A 17 3.08 6.84 3.69
N GLU A 18 3.99 7.70 3.22
CA GLU A 18 5.38 7.71 3.69
C GLU A 18 5.51 8.08 5.16
N ALA A 19 4.63 8.96 5.65
CA ALA A 19 4.63 9.36 7.06
C ALA A 19 4.29 8.16 7.96
N LEU A 20 3.31 7.34 7.56
CA LEU A 20 2.88 6.16 8.31
C LEU A 20 3.85 4.97 8.20
N SER A 21 4.50 4.80 7.05
CA SER A 21 5.46 3.71 6.79
C SER A 21 6.89 4.00 7.23
N LYS A 22 7.19 5.18 7.79
CA LYS A 22 8.56 5.60 8.17
C LYS A 22 9.31 4.59 9.06
N GLY A 23 8.60 3.80 9.87
CA GLY A 23 9.18 2.77 10.74
C GLY A 23 9.31 1.38 10.11
N ASP A 24 8.78 1.18 8.91
CA ASP A 24 8.75 -0.11 8.23
C ASP A 24 9.15 0.05 6.75
N VAL A 25 10.41 -0.29 6.47
CA VAL A 25 10.98 -0.19 5.11
C VAL A 25 10.19 -1.00 4.08
N PHE A 26 9.52 -2.09 4.49
CA PHE A 26 8.75 -2.94 3.58
C PHE A 26 7.46 -2.30 3.10
N LEU A 27 6.96 -1.29 3.82
CA LEU A 27 5.75 -0.57 3.48
C LEU A 27 6.03 0.80 2.86
N GLN A 28 7.30 1.21 2.72
CA GLN A 28 7.64 2.46 2.03
C GLN A 28 7.38 2.36 0.52
N SER A 29 6.93 3.45 -0.10
CA SER A 29 6.55 3.46 -1.53
C SER A 29 7.71 3.09 -2.44
N SER A 30 8.95 3.42 -2.07
CA SER A 30 10.15 3.04 -2.82
C SER A 30 10.33 1.51 -2.88
N TYR A 31 10.17 0.83 -1.75
CA TYR A 31 10.23 -0.63 -1.68
C TYR A 31 9.04 -1.27 -2.40
N LEU A 32 7.83 -0.78 -2.14
CA LEU A 32 6.62 -1.28 -2.78
C LEU A 32 6.68 -1.15 -4.30
N LYS A 33 7.31 -0.10 -4.84
CA LYS A 33 7.48 0.08 -6.29
C LYS A 33 8.41 -0.97 -6.89
N VAL A 34 9.48 -1.33 -6.19
CA VAL A 34 10.35 -2.43 -6.60
C VAL A 34 9.58 -3.75 -6.51
N LEU A 35 8.80 -3.96 -5.45
CA LEU A 35 7.98 -5.16 -5.29
C LEU A 35 6.91 -5.31 -6.40
N GLU A 36 6.20 -4.22 -6.73
CA GLU A 36 5.20 -4.15 -7.80
C GLU A 36 5.82 -4.51 -9.16
N THR A 37 7.02 -3.99 -9.45
CA THR A 37 7.71 -4.23 -10.72
C THR A 37 8.42 -5.58 -10.81
N ALA A 38 8.83 -6.15 -9.68
CA ALA A 38 9.43 -7.47 -9.59
C ALA A 38 8.38 -8.60 -9.55
N CYS A 39 7.09 -8.25 -9.40
CA CYS A 39 5.99 -9.19 -9.24
C CYS A 39 5.85 -10.07 -10.50
N PRO A 40 6.06 -11.40 -10.42
CA PRO A 40 5.77 -12.31 -11.51
C PRO A 40 4.26 -12.36 -11.77
N GLN A 41 3.85 -12.79 -12.96
CA GLN A 41 2.43 -12.87 -13.36
C GLN A 41 1.57 -13.77 -12.44
N THR A 42 2.20 -14.60 -11.61
CA THR A 42 1.57 -15.59 -10.72
C THR A 42 1.03 -15.00 -9.41
N PHE A 43 1.39 -13.76 -9.05
CA PHE A 43 0.75 -13.08 -7.92
C PHE A 43 0.60 -11.57 -8.17
N CYS A 44 -0.39 -10.97 -7.52
CA CYS A 44 -0.66 -9.52 -7.59
C CYS A 44 -0.48 -8.87 -6.23
N CYS A 45 0.10 -7.67 -6.22
CA CYS A 45 0.18 -6.82 -5.05
C CYS A 45 -0.96 -5.80 -5.03
N TYR A 46 -1.60 -5.66 -3.87
CA TYR A 46 -2.59 -4.62 -3.58
C TYR A 46 -2.16 -3.87 -2.33
N PHE A 47 -2.41 -2.57 -2.32
CA PHE A 47 -2.06 -1.71 -1.20
C PHE A 47 -3.35 -1.20 -0.57
N VAL A 48 -3.48 -1.24 0.74
CA VAL A 48 -4.69 -0.83 1.45
C VAL A 48 -4.37 0.37 2.31
N GLY A 49 -5.16 1.43 2.15
CA GLY A 49 -5.23 2.53 3.12
C GLY A 49 -6.48 2.40 3.97
N VAL A 50 -6.31 2.52 5.29
CA VAL A 50 -7.40 2.59 6.27
C VAL A 50 -7.53 4.03 6.72
N PHE A 51 -8.74 4.57 6.62
CA PHE A 51 -9.02 5.98 6.88
C PHE A 51 -10.02 6.14 8.01
N ASN A 52 -9.82 7.15 8.86
CA ASN A 52 -10.80 7.58 9.86
C ASN A 52 -11.10 9.06 9.63
N ASN A 53 -12.32 9.38 9.18
CA ASN A 53 -12.71 10.75 8.81
C ASN A 53 -11.70 11.40 7.83
N ASP A 54 -11.39 10.68 6.74
CA ASP A 54 -10.43 11.06 5.68
C ASP A 54 -8.95 11.09 6.07
N GLU A 55 -8.61 10.94 7.35
CA GLU A 55 -7.22 10.78 7.80
C GLU A 55 -6.74 9.35 7.59
N LEU A 56 -5.60 9.17 6.92
CA LEU A 56 -4.95 7.87 6.78
C LEU A 56 -4.38 7.44 8.14
N VAL A 57 -4.94 6.40 8.74
CA VAL A 57 -4.56 5.91 10.08
C VAL A 57 -3.95 4.51 10.06
N GLY A 58 -3.96 3.84 8.92
CA GLY A 58 -3.40 2.51 8.76
C GLY A 58 -3.09 2.19 7.31
N ILE A 59 -2.10 1.33 7.11
CA ILE A 59 -1.68 0.85 5.80
C ILE A 59 -1.43 -0.66 5.85
N ALA A 60 -1.63 -1.35 4.72
CA ALA A 60 -1.32 -2.77 4.59
C ALA A 60 -0.94 -3.13 3.15
N LEU A 61 -0.12 -4.17 3.02
CA LEU A 61 0.18 -4.86 1.77
C LEU A 61 -0.60 -6.16 1.74
N LEU A 62 -1.33 -6.41 0.66
CA LEU A 62 -2.01 -7.66 0.37
C LEU A 62 -1.35 -8.30 -0.85
N GLN A 63 -0.94 -9.55 -0.70
CA GLN A 63 -0.46 -10.38 -1.80
C GLN A 63 -1.49 -11.45 -2.09
N ARG A 64 -1.95 -11.52 -3.34
CA ARG A 64 -2.88 -12.56 -3.80
C ARG A 64 -2.16 -13.48 -4.77
N VAL A 65 -2.12 -14.77 -4.45
CA VAL A 65 -1.66 -15.84 -5.36
C VAL A 65 -2.85 -16.29 -6.21
N GLU A 66 -2.62 -16.49 -7.50
CA GLU A 66 -3.56 -17.15 -8.41
C GLU A 66 -3.15 -18.59 -8.72
#